data_AF-Q2GY61-F1
#
_entry.id   AF-Q2GY61-F1
#
_cell.length_a   1.000
_cell.length_b   1.000
_cell.length_c   1.000
_cell.angle_alpha   90.00
_cell.angle_beta   90.00
_cell.angle_gamma   90.00
#
_symmetry.space_group_name_H-M   'P 1'
#
loop_
_entity.id
_entity.type
_entity.pdbx_description
1 polymer ?
#
loop_
_entity_poly.entity_id
_entity_poly.type
_entity_poly.pdbx_seq_one_letter_code
_entity_poly.pdbx_strand_id
1 'polypeptide(L)'
;MYNEDEILFARTMIGVLKNVEYMCKRAESKTWGKDAWKKIVVCVVSDGRAKINPRTRALLAGMGVYQEGIGKQQVNGKDVTAHIYEYTSQVGMVIKNDVVQLIPKQQPVQMLFCLKEKNQKKINSHRWFFQAFGRVLDPNICVLIDAGTKPGGSSIYHLWKAFDLEPMCAGACGEIKAMLGTGGKNLLNPLVATQNFEYKMSNILDKPLESAFGFISVLPGAFSAYRYVALQNDKNGQGPLEKYFAGEKMHGANAGIFTANMYLAEDRILCFELVTKRNCHWILHLGDDNLLGNVGRILSVVFTWLYGVSLMTCFVLSMGNRPAGSGPYYMAMVVFWAILFV
;
A
#
# COMPACT_ATOMS: atom_id res chain seq x y z
N MET A 1 -8.96 -6.69 4.89
CA MET A 1 -10.33 -6.64 4.34
C MET A 1 -11.31 -6.67 5.51
N TYR A 2 -12.35 -5.84 5.47
CA TYR A 2 -13.44 -5.78 6.45
C TYR A 2 -14.76 -6.25 5.84
N ASN A 3 -15.40 -5.42 5.00
CA ASN A 3 -16.71 -5.67 4.40
C ASN A 3 -16.76 -5.31 2.90
N GLU A 4 -15.60 -5.16 2.26
CA GLU A 4 -15.48 -4.85 0.84
C GLU A 4 -16.20 -5.90 0.00
N ASP A 5 -16.89 -5.43 -1.04
CA ASP A 5 -17.64 -6.29 -1.95
C ASP A 5 -16.73 -7.11 -2.87
N GLU A 6 -17.36 -8.03 -3.61
CA GLU A 6 -16.68 -8.95 -4.51
C GLU A 6 -15.94 -8.22 -5.63
N ILE A 7 -16.41 -7.04 -6.05
CA ILE A 7 -15.82 -6.28 -7.15
C ILE A 7 -14.52 -5.63 -6.66
N LEU A 8 -14.53 -5.00 -5.49
CA LEU A 8 -13.35 -4.41 -4.87
C LEU A 8 -12.29 -5.47 -4.57
N PHE A 9 -12.70 -6.59 -3.97
CA PHE A 9 -11.79 -7.71 -3.72
C PHE A 9 -11.22 -8.27 -5.04
N ALA A 10 -12.07 -8.51 -6.05
CA ALA A 10 -11.63 -9.01 -7.34
C ALA A 10 -10.67 -8.05 -8.04
N ARG A 11 -10.89 -6.73 -7.96
CA ARG A 11 -9.98 -5.72 -8.52
C ARG A 11 -8.57 -5.87 -7.97
N THR A 12 -8.44 -6.02 -6.65
CA THR A 12 -7.16 -6.25 -6.00
C THR A 12 -6.54 -7.58 -6.41
N MET A 13 -7.31 -8.66 -6.30
CA MET A 13 -6.82 -10.01 -6.62
C MET A 13 -6.39 -10.15 -8.07
N ILE A 14 -7.10 -9.58 -9.04
CA ILE A 14 -6.69 -9.57 -10.45
C ILE A 14 -5.31 -8.94 -10.62
N GLY A 15 -5.06 -7.81 -9.95
CA GLY A 15 -3.74 -7.16 -9.98
C GLY A 15 -2.65 -8.04 -9.37
N VAL A 16 -2.93 -8.67 -8.22
CA VAL A 16 -2.00 -9.60 -7.55
C VAL A 16 -1.67 -10.79 -8.45
N LEU A 17 -2.69 -11.48 -8.99
CA LEU A 17 -2.51 -12.63 -9.86
C LEU A 17 -1.68 -12.28 -11.12
N LYS A 18 -1.93 -11.13 -11.74
CA LYS A 18 -1.14 -10.63 -12.87
C LYS A 18 0.32 -10.39 -12.53
N ASN A 19 0.62 -9.90 -11.33
CA ASN A 19 2.00 -9.72 -10.88
C ASN A 19 2.70 -11.06 -10.64
N VAL A 20 2.02 -12.04 -10.05
CA VAL A 20 2.59 -13.39 -9.90
C VAL A 20 2.87 -14.00 -11.27
N GLU A 21 1.92 -13.89 -12.21
CA GLU A 21 2.12 -14.31 -13.59
C GLU A 21 3.29 -13.58 -14.26
N TYR A 22 3.40 -12.27 -14.07
CA TYR A 22 4.50 -11.45 -14.59
C TYR A 22 5.85 -11.95 -14.09
N MET A 23 6.00 -12.18 -12.78
CA MET A 23 7.23 -12.74 -12.19
C MET A 23 7.51 -14.16 -12.68
N CYS A 24 6.46 -14.99 -12.88
CA CYS A 24 6.60 -16.32 -13.44
C CYS A 24 7.14 -16.34 -14.87
N LYS A 25 6.87 -15.30 -15.66
CA LYS A 25 7.33 -15.17 -17.06
C LYS A 25 8.77 -14.67 -17.20
N ARG A 26 9.43 -14.24 -16.12
CA ARG A 26 10.80 -13.70 -16.16
C ARG A 26 11.86 -14.80 -16.19
N ALA A 27 11.97 -15.52 -17.30
CA ALA A 27 12.90 -16.65 -17.45
C ALA A 27 14.40 -16.28 -17.29
N GLU A 28 14.76 -15.03 -17.62
CA GLU A 28 16.15 -14.54 -17.54
C GLU A 28 16.51 -13.95 -16.17
N SER A 29 15.57 -13.91 -15.21
CA SER A 29 15.85 -13.41 -13.87
C SER A 29 16.59 -14.46 -13.05
N LYS A 30 17.58 -14.03 -12.26
CA LYS A 30 18.23 -14.89 -11.26
C LYS A 30 17.26 -15.30 -10.15
N THR A 31 16.32 -14.42 -9.80
CA THR A 31 15.39 -14.60 -8.67
C THR A 31 14.05 -15.15 -9.13
N TRP A 32 13.54 -14.69 -10.27
CA TRP A 32 12.21 -15.02 -10.78
C TRP A 32 12.27 -16.01 -11.95
N GLY A 33 11.12 -16.58 -12.32
CA GLY A 33 11.03 -17.65 -13.31
C GLY A 33 9.80 -18.51 -13.09
N LYS A 34 9.66 -19.64 -13.78
CA LYS A 34 8.43 -20.46 -13.78
C LYS A 34 7.91 -20.85 -12.39
N ASP A 35 8.81 -20.98 -11.42
CA ASP A 35 8.53 -21.32 -10.02
C ASP A 35 8.42 -20.10 -9.08
N ALA A 36 8.37 -18.88 -9.61
CA ALA A 36 8.26 -17.65 -8.81
C ALA A 36 7.09 -17.68 -7.82
N TRP A 37 5.97 -18.31 -8.20
CA TRP A 37 4.81 -18.48 -7.33
C TRP A 37 5.10 -19.23 -6.04
N LYS A 38 6.11 -20.13 -6.00
CA LYS A 38 6.52 -20.84 -4.78
C LYS A 38 7.18 -19.91 -3.76
N LYS A 39 7.67 -18.76 -4.21
CA LYS A 39 8.33 -17.74 -3.37
C LYS A 39 7.36 -16.65 -2.89
N ILE A 40 6.09 -16.72 -3.29
CA ILE A 40 5.08 -15.68 -3.05
C ILE A 40 3.89 -16.30 -2.33
N VAL A 41 3.59 -15.78 -1.14
CA VAL A 41 2.37 -16.14 -0.39
C VAL A 41 1.44 -14.94 -0.37
N VAL A 42 0.22 -15.12 -0.86
CA VAL A 42 -0.84 -14.11 -0.80
C VAL A 42 -1.66 -14.34 0.45
N CYS A 43 -1.51 -13.45 1.45
CA CYS A 43 -2.27 -13.50 2.69
C CYS A 43 -3.47 -12.54 2.63
N VAL A 44 -4.68 -13.07 2.82
CA VAL A 44 -5.91 -12.29 2.95
C VAL A 44 -6.40 -12.39 4.39
N VAL A 45 -6.34 -11.27 5.12
CA VAL A 45 -6.88 -11.18 6.49
C VAL A 45 -8.24 -10.48 6.44
N SER A 46 -9.29 -11.19 6.86
CA SER A 46 -10.65 -10.68 6.99
C SER A 46 -11.00 -10.40 8.44
N ASP A 47 -11.42 -9.16 8.71
CA ASP A 47 -11.59 -8.61 10.05
C ASP A 47 -13.01 -8.78 10.61
N GLY A 48 -13.30 -9.99 11.11
CA GLY A 48 -14.56 -10.33 11.75
C GLY A 48 -15.46 -11.17 10.86
N ARG A 49 -15.78 -12.37 11.34
CA ARG A 49 -16.57 -13.38 10.61
C ARG A 49 -17.99 -12.93 10.31
N ALA A 50 -18.60 -12.17 11.20
CA ALA A 50 -19.94 -11.62 11.00
C ALA A 50 -19.96 -10.40 10.05
N LYS A 51 -18.79 -9.87 9.67
CA LYS A 51 -18.66 -8.61 8.92
C LYS A 51 -18.25 -8.79 7.47
N ILE A 52 -17.62 -9.93 7.15
CA ILE A 52 -17.25 -10.27 5.77
C ILE A 52 -18.46 -10.24 4.84
N ASN A 53 -18.31 -9.63 3.67
CA ASN A 53 -19.35 -9.58 2.66
C ASN A 53 -19.66 -11.00 2.13
N PRO A 54 -20.94 -11.43 2.08
CA PRO A 54 -21.32 -12.76 1.60
C PRO A 54 -20.85 -13.08 0.18
N ARG A 55 -20.84 -12.10 -0.73
CA ARG A 55 -20.40 -12.29 -2.12
C ARG A 55 -18.88 -12.44 -2.20
N THR A 56 -18.13 -11.66 -1.43
CA THR A 56 -16.67 -11.83 -1.31
C THR A 56 -16.32 -13.19 -0.70
N ARG A 57 -17.11 -13.64 0.29
CA ARG A 57 -16.98 -14.98 0.87
C ARG A 57 -17.24 -16.09 -0.15
N ALA A 58 -18.26 -15.95 -1.00
CA ALA A 58 -18.53 -16.88 -2.09
C ALA A 58 -17.39 -16.89 -3.12
N LEU A 59 -16.79 -15.73 -3.41
CA LEU A 59 -15.64 -15.62 -4.30
C LEU A 59 -14.40 -16.34 -3.72
N LEU A 60 -14.11 -16.17 -2.43
CA LEU A 60 -13.06 -16.91 -1.71
C LEU A 60 -13.30 -18.43 -1.74
N ALA A 61 -14.55 -18.87 -1.62
CA ALA A 61 -14.91 -20.28 -1.78
C ALA A 61 -14.64 -20.79 -3.19
N GLY A 62 -15.02 -20.02 -4.22
CA GLY A 62 -14.75 -20.35 -5.62
C GLY A 62 -13.25 -20.37 -5.97
N MET A 63 -12.41 -19.66 -5.22
CA MET A 63 -10.95 -19.75 -5.30
C MET A 63 -10.37 -20.95 -4.57
N GLY A 64 -11.16 -21.67 -3.78
CA GLY A 64 -10.74 -22.83 -2.97
C GLY A 64 -10.14 -22.48 -1.60
N VAL A 65 -10.12 -21.20 -1.21
CA VAL A 65 -9.46 -20.72 0.01
C VAL A 65 -10.45 -20.46 1.16
N TYR A 66 -11.69 -20.91 1.03
CA TYR A 66 -12.70 -20.85 2.07
C TYR A 66 -13.74 -21.96 1.90
N GLN A 67 -14.23 -22.52 3.01
CA GLN A 67 -15.31 -23.50 3.00
C GLN A 67 -16.38 -23.13 4.03
N GLU A 68 -17.64 -23.06 3.57
CA GLU A 68 -18.77 -22.73 4.41
C GLU A 68 -19.12 -23.88 5.37
N GLY A 69 -19.55 -23.54 6.59
CA GLY A 69 -20.01 -24.51 7.60
C GLY A 69 -18.91 -25.16 8.45
N ILE A 70 -17.63 -25.01 8.12
CA ILE A 70 -16.52 -25.59 8.91
C ILE A 70 -16.23 -24.79 10.19
N GLY A 71 -16.23 -23.46 10.10
CA GLY A 71 -15.81 -22.60 11.21
C GLY A 71 -16.65 -22.79 12.47
N LYS A 72 -16.00 -23.08 13.61
CA LYS A 72 -16.60 -23.22 14.95
C LYS A 72 -16.31 -22.01 15.82
N GLN A 73 -17.25 -21.64 16.69
CA GLN A 73 -17.02 -20.56 17.67
C GLN A 73 -16.12 -20.99 18.83
N GLN A 74 -16.18 -22.26 19.22
CA GLN A 74 -15.37 -22.83 20.30
C GLN A 74 -14.81 -24.19 19.90
N VAL A 75 -13.61 -24.50 20.42
CA VAL A 75 -12.97 -25.81 20.34
C VAL A 75 -12.42 -26.15 21.72
N ASN A 76 -12.79 -27.32 22.26
CA ASN A 76 -12.39 -27.76 23.61
C ASN A 76 -12.68 -26.72 24.71
N GLY A 77 -13.84 -26.06 24.64
CA GLY A 77 -14.25 -25.03 25.60
C GLY A 77 -13.49 -23.70 25.50
N LYS A 78 -12.61 -23.53 24.50
CA LYS A 78 -11.89 -22.28 24.24
C LYS A 78 -12.48 -21.57 23.03
N ASP A 79 -12.67 -20.25 23.14
CA ASP A 79 -13.10 -19.41 22.04
C ASP A 79 -12.08 -19.44 20.89
N VAL A 80 -12.57 -19.63 19.68
CA VAL A 80 -11.77 -19.51 18.47
C VAL A 80 -11.47 -18.04 18.22
N THR A 81 -10.20 -17.74 17.90
CA THR A 81 -9.76 -16.37 17.59
C THR A 81 -9.83 -16.08 16.09
N ALA A 82 -9.49 -17.06 15.27
CA ALA A 82 -9.55 -16.99 13.82
C ALA A 82 -9.64 -18.39 13.18
N HIS A 83 -10.12 -18.43 11.94
CA HIS A 83 -10.08 -19.59 11.06
C HIS A 83 -9.05 -19.36 9.95
N ILE A 84 -8.12 -20.29 9.79
CA ILE A 84 -7.04 -20.21 8.82
C ILE A 84 -7.27 -21.28 7.75
N TYR A 85 -7.23 -20.88 6.49
CA TYR A 85 -7.35 -21.74 5.32
C TYR A 85 -6.13 -21.52 4.44
N GLU A 86 -5.53 -22.60 3.98
CA GLU A 86 -4.37 -22.57 3.10
C GLU A 86 -4.65 -23.42 1.87
N TYR A 87 -4.42 -22.86 0.69
CA TYR A 87 -4.64 -23.56 -0.57
C TYR A 87 -3.82 -22.95 -1.71
N THR A 88 -3.28 -23.80 -2.58
CA THR A 88 -2.65 -23.35 -3.82
C THR A 88 -3.71 -23.18 -4.90
N SER A 89 -4.20 -21.95 -5.09
CA SER A 89 -5.26 -21.68 -6.06
C SER A 89 -4.71 -21.61 -7.48
N GLN A 90 -5.40 -22.24 -8.43
CA GLN A 90 -5.20 -22.08 -9.87
C GLN A 90 -6.41 -21.43 -10.55
N VAL A 91 -7.22 -20.74 -9.76
CA VAL A 91 -8.43 -20.05 -10.20
C VAL A 91 -8.10 -18.56 -10.22
N GLY A 92 -8.15 -17.96 -11.41
CA GLY A 92 -8.16 -16.52 -11.55
C GLY A 92 -9.55 -15.97 -11.70
N MET A 93 -9.62 -14.69 -12.06
CA MET A 93 -10.90 -14.00 -12.19
C MET A 93 -10.79 -12.83 -13.17
N VAL A 94 -11.92 -12.41 -13.72
CA VAL A 94 -12.08 -11.18 -14.51
C VAL A 94 -13.37 -10.50 -14.11
N ILE A 95 -13.42 -9.18 -14.29
CA ILE A 95 -14.64 -8.39 -14.12
C ILE A 95 -15.14 -8.05 -15.52
N LYS A 96 -16.35 -8.49 -15.85
CA LYS A 96 -17.05 -8.16 -17.10
C LYS A 96 -18.44 -7.64 -16.76
N ASN A 97 -18.77 -6.44 -17.23
CA ASN A 97 -20.06 -5.78 -16.95
C ASN A 97 -20.40 -5.77 -15.45
N ASP A 98 -19.43 -5.40 -14.61
CA ASP A 98 -19.53 -5.39 -13.14
C ASP A 98 -19.85 -6.73 -12.48
N VAL A 99 -19.69 -7.84 -13.22
CA VAL A 99 -19.81 -9.20 -12.70
C VAL A 99 -18.44 -9.85 -12.64
N VAL A 100 -18.11 -10.45 -11.49
CA VAL A 100 -16.89 -11.24 -11.32
C VAL A 100 -17.11 -12.64 -11.90
N GLN A 101 -16.25 -13.03 -12.83
CA GLN A 101 -16.23 -14.37 -13.43
C GLN A 101 -14.92 -15.07 -13.07
N LEU A 102 -15.01 -16.32 -12.60
CA LEU A 102 -13.84 -17.16 -12.33
C LEU A 102 -13.28 -17.74 -13.62
N ILE A 103 -11.95 -17.86 -13.68
CA ILE A 103 -11.22 -18.44 -14.81
C ILE A 103 -10.34 -19.58 -14.29
N PRO A 104 -10.54 -20.83 -14.75
CA PRO A 104 -9.70 -21.95 -14.35
C PRO A 104 -8.33 -21.92 -15.06
N LYS A 105 -7.39 -22.77 -14.60
CA LYS A 105 -6.08 -23.02 -15.22
C LYS A 105 -5.16 -21.80 -15.29
N GLN A 106 -5.17 -20.97 -14.26
CA GLN A 106 -4.22 -19.87 -14.10
C GLN A 106 -2.92 -20.33 -13.46
N GLN A 107 -1.91 -19.45 -13.41
CA GLN A 107 -0.71 -19.76 -12.66
C GLN A 107 -1.05 -20.04 -11.19
N PRO A 108 -0.46 -21.09 -10.59
CA PRO A 108 -0.65 -21.37 -9.19
C PRO A 108 -0.26 -20.18 -8.34
N VAL A 109 -1.03 -19.91 -7.29
CA VAL A 109 -0.71 -18.91 -6.27
C VAL A 109 -0.93 -19.52 -4.90
N GLN A 110 0.09 -19.49 -4.05
CA GLN A 110 -0.06 -19.92 -2.67
C GLN A 110 -0.88 -18.88 -1.90
N MET A 111 -2.03 -19.30 -1.39
CA MET A 111 -2.94 -18.42 -0.67
C MET A 111 -3.13 -18.85 0.77
N LEU A 112 -3.15 -17.86 1.64
CA LEU A 112 -3.45 -17.97 3.06
C LEU A 112 -4.62 -17.05 3.38
N PHE A 113 -5.78 -17.61 3.73
CA PHE A 113 -6.94 -16.84 4.15
C PHE A 113 -7.14 -16.96 5.65
N CYS A 114 -7.17 -15.83 6.34
CA CYS A 114 -7.39 -15.73 7.78
C CYS A 114 -8.71 -14.98 8.05
N LEU A 115 -9.73 -15.69 8.51
CA LEU A 115 -11.01 -15.14 8.92
C LEU A 115 -11.04 -14.98 10.44
N LYS A 116 -10.86 -13.75 10.93
CA LYS A 116 -10.93 -13.45 12.36
C LYS A 116 -12.36 -13.59 12.87
N GLU A 117 -12.55 -14.11 14.08
CA GLU A 117 -13.88 -14.19 14.69
C GLU A 117 -14.42 -12.80 15.05
N LYS A 118 -13.58 -11.96 15.66
CA LYS A 118 -13.94 -10.60 16.10
C LYS A 118 -13.34 -9.53 15.18
N ASN A 119 -14.10 -8.44 14.97
CA ASN A 119 -13.58 -7.22 14.34
C ASN A 119 -12.68 -6.49 15.35
N GLN A 120 -11.41 -6.32 15.02
CA GLN A 120 -10.41 -5.64 15.86
C GLN A 120 -9.64 -4.53 15.10
N LYS A 121 -10.20 -4.05 13.99
CA LYS A 121 -9.67 -2.99 13.13
C LYS A 121 -8.36 -3.35 12.38
N LYS A 122 -7.92 -2.43 11.53
CA LYS A 122 -6.75 -2.51 10.62
C LYS A 122 -5.47 -2.93 11.34
N ILE A 123 -5.08 -2.22 12.41
CA ILE A 123 -3.82 -2.46 13.14
C ILE A 123 -3.71 -3.90 13.63
N ASN A 124 -4.78 -4.45 14.20
CA ASN A 124 -4.79 -5.83 14.66
C ASN A 124 -4.67 -6.82 13.48
N SER A 125 -5.28 -6.52 12.34
CA SER A 125 -5.13 -7.33 11.12
C SER A 125 -3.70 -7.30 10.59
N HIS A 126 -3.00 -6.16 10.69
CA HIS A 126 -1.56 -6.08 10.43
C HIS A 126 -0.74 -6.88 11.44
N ARG A 127 -1.18 -6.99 12.70
CA ARG A 127 -0.52 -7.84 13.71
C ARG A 127 -0.57 -9.31 13.32
N TRP A 128 -1.71 -9.81 12.85
CA TRP A 128 -1.81 -11.16 12.28
C TRP A 128 -0.84 -11.35 11.13
N PHE A 129 -0.77 -10.38 10.22
CA PHE A 129 0.14 -10.44 9.08
C PHE A 129 1.63 -10.45 9.48
N PHE A 130 2.08 -9.47 10.27
CA PHE A 130 3.51 -9.32 10.59
C PHE A 130 4.00 -10.25 11.72
N GLN A 131 3.24 -10.40 12.81
CA GLN A 131 3.70 -11.08 14.02
C GLN A 131 3.21 -12.54 14.13
N ALA A 132 2.11 -12.91 13.49
CA ALA A 132 1.67 -14.30 13.43
C ALA A 132 2.21 -14.99 12.16
N PHE A 133 1.73 -14.60 10.99
CA PHE A 133 2.11 -15.25 9.73
C PHE A 133 3.53 -14.95 9.32
N GLY A 134 3.96 -13.68 9.39
CA GLY A 134 5.33 -13.28 9.06
C GLY A 134 6.38 -14.02 9.90
N ARG A 135 6.08 -14.33 11.17
CA ARG A 135 7.01 -15.06 12.04
C ARG A 135 7.21 -16.52 11.60
N VAL A 136 6.18 -17.14 11.01
CA VAL A 136 6.25 -18.52 10.53
C VAL A 136 6.81 -18.58 9.11
N LEU A 137 6.40 -17.65 8.24
CA LEU A 137 6.81 -17.60 6.84
C LEU A 137 8.22 -17.01 6.63
N ASP A 138 8.71 -16.21 7.58
CA ASP A 138 9.97 -15.47 7.52
C ASP A 138 10.22 -14.78 6.16
N PRO A 139 9.29 -13.91 5.71
CA PRO A 139 9.37 -13.32 4.37
C PRO A 139 10.54 -12.32 4.29
N ASN A 140 11.19 -12.22 3.13
CA ASN A 140 12.15 -11.13 2.91
C ASN A 140 11.46 -9.76 2.83
N ILE A 141 10.38 -9.70 2.04
CA ILE A 141 9.61 -8.49 1.75
C ILE A 141 8.14 -8.75 2.03
N CYS A 142 7.52 -7.82 2.75
CA CYS A 142 6.11 -7.78 3.06
C CYS A 142 5.43 -6.70 2.22
N VAL A 143 4.39 -7.05 1.44
CA VAL A 143 3.62 -6.08 0.66
C VAL A 143 2.23 -5.92 1.28
N LEU A 144 1.85 -4.68 1.58
CA LEU A 144 0.52 -4.31 2.07
C LEU A 144 -0.30 -3.73 0.91
N ILE A 145 -1.51 -4.26 0.74
CA ILE A 145 -2.45 -3.82 -0.29
C ILE A 145 -3.85 -3.75 0.33
N ASP A 146 -4.46 -2.58 0.28
CA ASP A 146 -5.84 -2.42 0.71
C ASP A 146 -6.79 -3.09 -0.30
N ALA A 147 -7.83 -3.76 0.21
CA ALA A 147 -8.88 -4.32 -0.62
C ALA A 147 -9.62 -3.18 -1.35
N GLY A 148 -9.74 -3.30 -2.68
CA GLY A 148 -10.25 -2.24 -3.56
C GLY A 148 -9.14 -1.49 -4.32
N THR A 149 -7.89 -1.53 -3.86
CA THR A 149 -6.74 -1.02 -4.63
C THR A 149 -6.41 -2.01 -5.74
N LYS A 150 -6.19 -1.51 -6.97
CA LYS A 150 -5.83 -2.34 -8.13
C LYS A 150 -4.34 -2.16 -8.45
N PRO A 151 -3.47 -3.13 -8.09
CA PRO A 151 -2.08 -3.13 -8.55
C PRO A 151 -1.99 -3.13 -10.08
N GLY A 152 -1.04 -2.38 -10.63
CA GLY A 152 -0.64 -2.49 -12.04
C GLY A 152 -0.03 -3.87 -12.32
N GLY A 153 -0.03 -4.34 -13.57
CA GLY A 153 0.35 -5.73 -13.91
C GLY A 153 1.78 -6.15 -13.54
N SER A 154 2.69 -5.19 -13.35
CA SER A 154 4.07 -5.40 -12.89
C SER A 154 4.43 -4.58 -11.65
N SER A 155 3.48 -3.88 -11.03
CA SER A 155 3.79 -2.90 -9.98
C SER A 155 4.36 -3.52 -8.70
N ILE A 156 3.93 -4.74 -8.33
CA ILE A 156 4.48 -5.46 -7.17
C ILE A 156 5.91 -5.90 -7.47
N TYR A 157 6.20 -6.29 -8.72
CA TYR A 157 7.57 -6.60 -9.12
C TYR A 157 8.49 -5.39 -9.02
N HIS A 158 8.06 -4.20 -9.47
CA HIS A 158 8.86 -2.98 -9.36
C HIS A 158 9.06 -2.55 -7.91
N LEU A 159 8.03 -2.67 -7.06
CA LEU A 159 8.19 -2.50 -5.62
C LEU A 159 9.26 -3.44 -5.06
N TRP A 160 9.19 -4.74 -5.36
CA TRP A 160 10.19 -5.70 -4.92
C TRP A 160 11.59 -5.35 -5.45
N LYS A 161 11.68 -4.94 -6.72
CA LYS A 161 12.96 -4.61 -7.37
C LYS A 161 13.67 -3.45 -6.68
N ALA A 162 12.94 -2.48 -6.11
CA ALA A 162 13.55 -1.43 -5.30
C ALA A 162 14.36 -1.99 -4.11
N PHE A 163 13.89 -3.08 -3.48
CA PHE A 163 14.63 -3.75 -2.40
C PHE A 163 15.77 -4.63 -2.88
N ASP A 164 15.70 -5.13 -4.12
CA ASP A 164 16.76 -5.92 -4.73
C ASP A 164 17.94 -5.03 -5.17
N LEU A 165 17.62 -3.83 -5.67
CA LEU A 165 18.61 -2.82 -6.06
C LEU A 165 19.27 -2.15 -4.86
N GLU A 166 18.51 -1.88 -3.79
CA GLU A 166 18.99 -1.17 -2.61
C GLU A 166 18.81 -2.02 -1.34
N PRO A 167 19.87 -2.69 -0.87
CA PRO A 167 19.84 -3.53 0.33
C PRO A 167 19.39 -2.77 1.59
N MET A 168 19.68 -1.47 1.69
CA MET A 168 19.28 -0.63 2.82
C MET A 168 17.87 -0.06 2.70
N CYS A 169 17.13 -0.37 1.63
CA CYS A 169 15.73 -0.02 1.52
C CYS A 169 14.91 -0.80 2.54
N ALA A 170 14.32 -0.12 3.52
CA ALA A 170 13.44 -0.70 4.53
C ALA A 170 11.96 -0.63 4.14
N GLY A 171 11.59 0.34 3.31
CA GLY A 171 10.22 0.51 2.86
C GLY A 171 10.15 1.21 1.51
N ALA A 172 9.18 0.80 0.71
CA ALA A 172 8.93 1.39 -0.60
C ALA A 172 7.44 1.55 -0.86
N CYS A 173 7.08 2.58 -1.62
CA CYS A 173 5.71 2.75 -2.10
C CYS A 173 5.66 2.92 -3.61
N GLY A 174 4.54 2.50 -4.19
CA GLY A 174 4.26 2.73 -5.60
C GLY A 174 3.49 4.04 -5.81
N GLU A 175 3.40 4.45 -7.07
CA GLU A 175 2.51 5.53 -7.46
C GLU A 175 1.03 5.11 -7.27
N ILE A 176 0.24 5.98 -6.66
CA ILE A 176 -1.21 5.80 -6.52
C ILE A 176 -1.91 6.80 -7.43
N LYS A 177 -2.85 6.30 -8.23
CA LYS A 177 -3.66 7.09 -9.16
C LYS A 177 -5.14 6.85 -8.90
N ALA A 178 -5.92 7.93 -8.95
CA ALA A 178 -7.37 7.84 -8.89
C ALA A 178 -7.93 7.20 -10.17
N MET A 179 -9.02 6.43 -10.05
CA MET A 179 -9.73 5.90 -11.22
C MET A 179 -10.63 6.98 -11.83
N LEU A 180 -10.13 7.67 -12.85
CA LEU A 180 -10.80 8.82 -13.47
C LEU A 180 -11.98 8.45 -14.40
N GLY A 181 -12.15 7.15 -14.69
CA GLY A 181 -13.16 6.67 -15.62
C GLY A 181 -12.81 6.99 -17.09
N THR A 182 -13.61 6.46 -18.02
CA THR A 182 -13.39 6.66 -19.46
C THR A 182 -13.47 8.14 -19.80
N GLY A 183 -12.40 8.69 -20.38
CA GLY A 183 -12.31 10.11 -20.75
C GLY A 183 -12.31 11.08 -19.55
N GLY A 184 -11.97 10.62 -18.35
CA GLY A 184 -11.89 11.48 -17.17
C GLY A 184 -13.24 11.89 -16.58
N LYS A 185 -14.35 11.23 -16.96
CA LYS A 185 -15.71 11.56 -16.49
C LYS A 185 -15.84 11.71 -14.97
N ASN A 186 -15.08 10.95 -14.18
CA ASN A 186 -15.16 11.03 -12.73
C ASN A 186 -14.55 12.32 -12.15
N LEU A 187 -13.74 13.07 -12.92
CA LEU A 187 -13.21 14.37 -12.50
C LEU A 187 -14.29 15.44 -12.32
N LEU A 188 -15.50 15.23 -12.87
CA LEU A 188 -16.65 16.09 -12.61
C LEU A 188 -17.12 16.00 -11.15
N ASN A 189 -16.77 14.92 -10.44
CA ASN A 189 -17.03 14.79 -9.02
C ASN A 189 -15.92 15.51 -8.23
N PRO A 190 -16.24 16.57 -7.46
CA PRO A 190 -15.25 17.33 -6.70
C PRO A 190 -14.40 16.49 -5.75
N LEU A 191 -14.97 15.41 -5.19
CA LEU A 191 -14.25 14.51 -4.30
C LEU A 191 -13.16 13.74 -5.05
N VAL A 192 -13.49 13.21 -6.24
CA VAL A 192 -12.54 12.47 -7.08
C VAL A 192 -11.48 13.42 -7.65
N ALA A 193 -11.86 14.63 -8.03
CA ALA A 193 -10.93 15.65 -8.51
C ALA A 193 -9.92 16.04 -7.42
N THR A 194 -10.40 16.30 -6.19
CA THR A 194 -9.56 16.66 -5.04
C THR A 194 -8.61 15.51 -4.69
N GLN A 195 -9.10 14.28 -4.66
CA GLN A 195 -8.29 13.10 -4.39
C GLN A 195 -7.22 12.88 -5.48
N ASN A 196 -7.57 13.04 -6.75
CA ASN A 196 -6.62 12.95 -7.85
C ASN A 196 -5.52 14.02 -7.75
N PHE A 197 -5.93 15.26 -7.40
CA PHE A 197 -5.01 16.36 -7.16
C PHE A 197 -4.03 16.04 -6.04
N GLU A 198 -4.52 15.58 -4.88
CA GLU A 198 -3.69 15.24 -3.72
C GLU A 198 -2.67 14.14 -4.07
N TYR A 199 -3.10 13.09 -4.76
CA TYR A 199 -2.20 12.01 -5.17
C TYR A 199 -1.16 12.44 -6.18
N LYS A 200 -1.54 13.23 -7.19
CA LYS A 200 -0.57 13.77 -8.16
C LYS A 200 0.45 14.67 -7.48
N MET A 201 0.00 15.58 -6.62
CA MET A 201 0.87 16.47 -5.86
C MET A 201 1.92 15.70 -5.06
N SER A 202 1.47 14.73 -4.28
CA SER A 202 2.35 13.91 -3.45
C SER A 202 3.35 13.09 -4.29
N ASN A 203 2.93 12.55 -5.44
CA ASN A 203 3.81 11.72 -6.27
C ASN A 203 4.81 12.52 -7.13
N ILE A 204 4.51 13.78 -7.46
CA ILE A 204 5.39 14.63 -8.30
C ILE A 204 6.37 15.44 -7.43
N LEU A 205 5.92 15.92 -6.27
CA LEU A 205 6.71 16.84 -5.44
C LEU A 205 7.22 16.19 -4.16
N ASP A 206 6.30 15.76 -3.28
CA ASP A 206 6.67 15.38 -1.92
C ASP A 206 7.50 14.10 -1.90
N LYS A 207 6.98 13.00 -2.45
CA LYS A 207 7.62 11.68 -2.38
C LYS A 207 8.96 11.59 -3.10
N PRO A 208 9.16 12.18 -4.30
CA PRO A 208 10.48 12.19 -4.93
C PRO A 208 11.51 12.97 -4.11
N LEU A 209 11.13 14.13 -3.57
CA LEU A 209 12.01 14.94 -2.73
C LEU A 209 12.38 14.20 -1.44
N GLU A 210 11.37 13.67 -0.75
CA GLU A 210 11.50 12.83 0.43
C GLU A 210 12.42 11.62 0.17
N SER A 211 12.15 10.87 -0.90
CA SER A 211 12.98 9.73 -1.31
C SER A 211 14.42 10.13 -1.61
N ALA A 212 14.69 11.33 -2.11
CA ALA A 212 16.06 11.82 -2.34
C ALA A 212 16.84 12.05 -1.04
N PHE A 213 16.14 12.32 0.07
CA PHE A 213 16.73 12.37 1.41
C PHE A 213 16.74 11.01 2.12
N GLY A 214 16.30 9.94 1.46
CA GLY A 214 16.21 8.60 2.03
C GLY A 214 15.10 8.42 3.06
N PHE A 215 14.13 9.34 3.12
CA PHE A 215 13.04 9.33 4.09
C PHE A 215 11.72 9.69 3.41
N ILE A 216 10.69 8.85 3.55
CA ILE A 216 9.32 9.14 3.12
C ILE A 216 8.47 9.31 4.36
N SER A 217 7.74 10.42 4.46
CA SER A 217 6.98 10.76 5.67
C SER A 217 5.81 9.81 5.91
N VAL A 218 5.19 9.31 4.83
CA VAL A 218 4.12 8.33 4.88
C VAL A 218 4.22 7.37 3.69
N LEU A 219 4.43 6.08 3.97
CA LEU A 219 4.18 5.04 3.00
C LEU A 219 2.67 4.74 2.98
N PRO A 220 1.96 4.91 1.85
CA PRO A 220 0.52 4.73 1.81
C PRO A 220 0.11 3.30 2.19
N GLY A 221 -0.86 3.15 3.09
CA GLY A 221 -1.43 1.84 3.44
C GLY A 221 -2.01 1.08 2.24
N ALA A 222 -2.49 1.81 1.22
CA ALA A 222 -3.13 1.22 0.05
C ALA A 222 -2.20 0.36 -0.83
N PHE A 223 -0.93 0.75 -0.96
CA PHE A 223 0.06 0.02 -1.77
C PHE A 223 1.49 0.37 -1.33
N SER A 224 2.00 -0.38 -0.36
CA SER A 224 3.35 -0.21 0.17
C SER A 224 4.02 -1.56 0.43
N ALA A 225 5.33 -1.55 0.55
CA ALA A 225 6.12 -2.73 0.86
C ALA A 225 7.17 -2.38 1.91
N TYR A 226 7.56 -3.38 2.69
CA TYR A 226 8.52 -3.26 3.77
C TYR A 226 9.46 -4.46 3.77
N ARG A 227 10.73 -4.21 4.08
CA ARG A 227 11.69 -5.28 4.36
C ARG A 227 11.41 -5.83 5.75
N TYR A 228 11.15 -7.14 5.85
CA TYR A 228 10.64 -7.73 7.09
C TYR A 228 11.64 -7.62 8.25
N VAL A 229 12.93 -7.83 8.00
CA VAL A 229 13.99 -7.69 9.03
C VAL A 229 14.11 -6.25 9.55
N ALA A 230 13.81 -5.26 8.71
CA ALA A 230 13.84 -3.86 9.12
C ALA A 230 12.72 -3.56 10.14
N LEU A 231 11.56 -4.20 9.97
CA LEU A 231 10.41 -4.07 10.87
C LEU A 231 10.63 -4.74 12.24
N GLN A 232 11.43 -5.80 12.31
CA GLN A 232 11.60 -6.57 13.54
C GLN A 232 12.10 -5.72 14.71
N ASN A 233 11.59 -6.03 15.90
CA ASN A 233 12.09 -5.42 17.14
C ASN A 233 13.49 -5.94 17.48
N ASP A 234 14.19 -5.21 18.33
CA ASP A 234 15.45 -5.63 18.90
C ASP A 234 15.27 -6.76 19.93
N LYS A 235 16.39 -7.22 20.50
CA LYS A 235 16.41 -8.29 21.52
C LYS A 235 15.65 -7.94 22.80
N ASN A 236 15.45 -6.64 23.08
CA ASN A 236 14.72 -6.14 24.23
C ASN A 236 13.21 -5.96 23.91
N GLY A 237 12.78 -6.31 22.70
CA GLY A 237 11.41 -6.13 22.23
C GLY A 237 11.08 -4.71 21.79
N GLN A 238 12.06 -3.81 21.66
CA GLN A 238 11.87 -2.42 21.23
C GLN A 238 12.13 -2.29 19.74
N GLY A 239 11.25 -1.60 19.01
CA GLY A 239 11.46 -1.35 17.58
C GLY A 239 10.19 -1.00 16.82
N PRO A 240 10.26 -1.00 15.48
CA PRO A 240 9.20 -0.47 14.63
C PRO A 240 7.84 -1.13 14.84
N LEU A 241 7.79 -2.47 14.93
CA LEU A 241 6.52 -3.17 15.14
C LEU A 241 5.96 -2.94 16.55
N GLU A 242 6.79 -2.84 17.60
CA GLU A 242 6.30 -2.51 18.95
C GLU A 242 5.58 -1.17 18.97
N LYS A 243 6.21 -0.13 18.39
CA LYS A 243 5.65 1.22 18.33
C LYS A 243 4.42 1.30 17.44
N TYR A 244 4.46 0.67 16.27
CA TYR A 244 3.30 0.61 15.37
C TYR A 244 2.07 0.01 16.06
N PHE A 245 2.28 -1.10 16.79
CA PHE A 245 1.20 -1.80 17.45
C PHE A 245 0.78 -1.23 18.81
N ALA A 246 1.53 -0.27 19.36
CA ALA A 246 1.13 0.45 20.57
C ALA A 246 -0.16 1.25 20.35
N GLY A 247 -0.45 1.68 19.12
CA GLY A 247 -1.67 2.38 18.74
C GLY A 247 -2.95 1.58 18.99
N GLU A 248 -2.89 0.24 18.98
CA GLU A 248 -4.04 -0.62 19.26
C GLU A 248 -4.62 -0.39 20.67
N LYS A 249 -3.75 -0.10 21.65
CA LYS A 249 -4.15 0.16 23.05
C LYS A 249 -4.69 1.57 23.27
N MET A 250 -4.31 2.51 22.40
CA MET A 250 -4.64 3.95 22.55
C MET A 250 -6.06 4.28 22.09
N HIS A 251 -6.69 3.43 21.28
CA HIS A 251 -8.09 3.61 20.88
C HIS A 251 -9.12 3.20 21.95
N GLY A 252 -8.68 2.62 23.07
CA GLY A 252 -9.56 2.06 24.10
C GLY A 252 -9.50 2.73 25.48
N ALA A 253 -8.52 3.59 25.77
CA ALA A 253 -8.35 4.19 27.10
C ALA A 253 -7.61 5.54 27.03
N ASN A 254 -8.04 6.53 27.84
CA ASN A 254 -7.39 7.78 28.32
C ASN A 254 -6.02 8.19 27.72
N ALA A 255 -5.86 8.14 26.40
CA ALA A 255 -4.67 8.66 25.74
C ALA A 255 -4.81 10.18 25.66
N GLY A 256 -3.80 10.91 26.14
CA GLY A 256 -3.75 12.36 25.96
C GLY A 256 -3.92 12.74 24.48
N ILE A 257 -4.57 13.88 24.22
CA ILE A 257 -4.94 14.35 22.87
C ILE A 257 -3.75 14.28 21.89
N PHE A 258 -2.54 14.63 22.36
CA PHE A 258 -1.32 14.57 21.56
C PHE A 258 -0.93 13.15 21.15
N THR A 259 -1.05 12.18 22.05
CA THR A 259 -0.77 10.77 21.75
C THR A 259 -1.81 10.21 20.78
N ALA A 260 -3.10 10.51 21.00
CA ALA A 260 -4.16 10.10 20.08
C ALA A 260 -3.96 10.70 18.67
N ASN A 261 -3.52 11.97 18.58
CA ASN A 261 -3.19 12.63 17.31
C ASN A 261 -1.98 11.99 16.60
N MET A 262 -0.99 11.51 17.34
CA MET A 262 0.14 10.81 16.74
C MET A 262 -0.28 9.50 16.06
N TYR A 263 -1.21 8.75 16.69
CA TYR A 263 -1.72 7.48 16.15
C TYR A 263 -2.89 7.63 15.17
N LEU A 264 -3.34 8.86 14.88
CA LEU A 264 -4.30 9.15 13.80
C LEU A 264 -3.68 8.94 12.42
N ALA A 265 -2.35 8.96 12.31
CA ALA A 265 -1.61 8.66 11.10
C ALA A 265 -0.58 7.56 11.38
N GLU A 266 -1.06 6.36 11.71
CA GLU A 266 -0.25 5.22 12.15
C GLU A 266 0.88 4.87 11.16
N ASP A 267 0.65 5.07 9.87
CA ASP A 267 1.57 4.68 8.80
C ASP A 267 2.83 5.56 8.83
N ARG A 268 2.74 6.76 9.43
CA ARG A 268 3.90 7.65 9.68
C ARG A 268 4.83 7.11 10.75
N ILE A 269 4.28 6.41 11.75
CA ILE A 269 5.06 5.85 12.86
C ILE A 269 6.04 4.81 12.35
N LEU A 270 5.59 3.92 11.47
CA LEU A 270 6.48 2.92 10.85
C LEU A 270 7.62 3.58 10.08
N CYS A 271 7.31 4.59 9.26
CA CYS A 271 8.32 5.27 8.45
C CYS A 271 9.41 5.91 9.33
N PHE A 272 8.99 6.61 10.38
CA PHE A 272 9.90 7.25 11.33
C PHE A 272 10.74 6.24 12.11
N GLU A 273 10.10 5.19 12.67
CA GLU A 273 10.79 4.17 13.47
C GLU A 273 11.78 3.34 12.67
N LEU A 274 11.55 3.15 11.36
CA LEU A 274 12.49 2.47 10.48
C LEU A 274 13.79 3.27 10.30
N VAL A 275 13.68 4.56 9.97
CA VAL A 275 14.85 5.41 9.73
C VAL A 275 15.60 5.76 11.02
N THR A 276 14.91 5.80 12.16
CA THR A 276 15.51 6.08 13.47
C THR A 276 15.94 4.83 14.25
N LYS A 277 15.79 3.64 13.66
CA LYS A 277 16.17 2.37 14.29
C LYS A 277 17.64 2.37 14.67
N ARG A 278 17.92 2.12 15.96
CA ARG A 278 19.28 2.12 16.51
C ARG A 278 20.21 1.15 15.77
N ASN A 279 21.44 1.59 15.53
CA ASN A 279 22.50 0.82 14.87
C ASN A 279 22.09 0.28 13.49
N CYS A 280 21.16 0.95 12.81
CA CYS A 280 20.71 0.65 11.46
C CYS A 280 20.74 1.92 10.61
N HIS A 281 20.90 1.76 9.30
CA HIS A 281 20.93 2.87 8.33
C HIS A 281 19.88 2.62 7.24
N TRP A 282 18.64 2.37 7.66
CA TRP A 282 17.54 2.08 6.76
C TRP A 282 17.07 3.34 6.04
N ILE A 283 16.73 3.19 4.76
CA ILE A 283 16.18 4.26 3.92
C ILE A 283 14.83 3.86 3.32
N LEU A 284 14.04 4.87 2.94
CA LEU A 284 12.73 4.70 2.32
C LEU A 284 12.76 5.21 0.87
N HIS A 285 12.19 4.44 -0.05
CA HIS A 285 12.26 4.74 -1.49
C HIS A 285 10.92 4.78 -2.20
N LEU A 286 10.83 5.60 -3.25
CA LEU A 286 9.75 5.51 -4.22
C LEU A 286 10.08 4.44 -5.28
N GLY A 287 9.28 3.38 -5.36
CA GLY A 287 9.58 2.16 -6.11
C GLY A 287 9.26 2.22 -7.61
N ASP A 288 9.63 3.30 -8.29
CA ASP A 288 9.47 3.44 -9.74
C ASP A 288 10.80 3.71 -10.45
N ASP A 289 11.33 2.69 -11.13
CA ASP A 289 12.55 2.81 -11.96
C ASP A 289 12.35 3.72 -13.18
N ASN A 290 11.09 3.99 -13.56
CA ASN A 290 10.70 4.74 -14.76
C ASN A 290 9.63 5.79 -14.43
N LEU A 291 9.86 6.60 -13.40
CA LEU A 291 9.12 7.85 -13.27
C LEU A 291 9.48 8.75 -14.47
N LEU A 292 8.79 8.54 -15.60
CA LEU A 292 8.98 9.16 -16.92
C LEU A 292 10.38 8.92 -17.60
N GLY A 293 11.20 7.99 -17.09
CA GLY A 293 12.54 7.69 -17.62
C GLY A 293 13.53 8.85 -17.47
N ASN A 294 14.55 8.95 -18.33
CA ASN A 294 15.49 10.10 -18.32
C ASN A 294 14.78 11.45 -18.51
N VAL A 295 13.73 11.48 -19.34
CA VAL A 295 12.90 12.66 -19.57
C VAL A 295 12.20 13.06 -18.28
N GLY A 296 11.68 12.08 -17.55
CA GLY A 296 11.11 12.24 -16.23
C GLY A 296 12.03 12.77 -15.17
N ARG A 297 13.25 12.25 -15.12
CA ARG A 297 14.27 12.75 -14.21
C ARG A 297 14.61 14.22 -14.50
N ILE A 298 14.77 14.56 -15.78
CA ILE A 298 15.04 15.94 -16.20
C ILE A 298 13.85 16.85 -15.89
N LEU A 299 12.63 16.44 -16.26
CA LEU A 299 11.41 17.19 -15.98
C LEU A 299 11.17 17.33 -14.48
N SER A 300 11.40 16.27 -13.69
CA SER A 300 11.29 16.30 -12.23
C SER A 300 12.26 17.33 -11.65
N VAL A 301 13.54 17.31 -12.02
CA VAL A 301 14.50 18.33 -11.57
C VAL A 301 14.04 19.73 -11.98
N VAL A 302 13.64 19.93 -13.24
CA VAL A 302 13.14 21.23 -13.73
C VAL A 302 11.89 21.68 -12.96
N PHE A 303 10.91 20.81 -12.75
CA PHE A 303 9.69 21.12 -12.00
C PHE A 303 9.96 21.34 -10.52
N THR A 304 10.90 20.63 -9.90
CA THR A 304 11.34 20.87 -8.53
C THR A 304 11.97 22.26 -8.40
N TRP A 305 12.81 22.66 -9.35
CA TRP A 305 13.38 24.02 -9.38
C TRP A 305 12.31 25.08 -9.63
N LEU A 306 11.41 24.87 -10.59
CA LEU A 306 10.29 25.79 -10.85
C LEU A 306 9.35 25.90 -9.63
N TYR A 307 9.12 24.79 -8.93
CA TYR A 307 8.36 24.75 -7.69
C TYR A 307 9.08 25.51 -6.56
N GLY A 308 10.38 25.28 -6.38
CA GLY A 308 11.19 26.01 -5.41
C GLY A 308 11.22 27.51 -5.67
N VAL A 309 11.36 27.92 -6.93
CA VAL A 309 11.27 29.33 -7.36
C VAL A 309 9.86 29.88 -7.11
N SER A 310 8.82 29.12 -7.43
CA SER A 310 7.43 29.51 -7.19
C SER A 310 7.14 29.71 -5.70
N LEU A 311 7.57 28.79 -4.84
CA LEU A 311 7.46 28.90 -3.39
C LEU A 311 8.23 30.10 -2.83
N MET A 312 9.49 30.28 -3.26
CA MET A 312 10.30 31.43 -2.85
C MET A 312 9.65 32.74 -3.29
N THR A 313 9.09 32.79 -4.49
CA THR A 313 8.37 33.97 -5.00
C THR A 313 7.09 34.21 -4.21
N CYS A 314 6.31 33.17 -3.90
CA CYS A 314 5.15 33.27 -3.01
C CYS A 314 5.52 33.79 -1.62
N PHE A 315 6.60 33.27 -1.04
CA PHE A 315 7.13 33.70 0.25
C PHE A 315 7.54 35.17 0.21
N VAL A 316 8.32 35.59 -0.79
CA VAL A 316 8.75 36.99 -0.99
C VAL A 316 7.56 37.92 -1.21
N LEU A 317 6.59 37.53 -2.04
CA LEU A 317 5.39 38.32 -2.30
C LEU A 317 4.42 38.36 -1.11
N SER A 318 4.49 37.38 -0.20
CA SER A 318 3.73 37.36 1.06
C SER A 318 4.35 38.23 2.16
N MET A 319 5.63 38.57 2.05
CA MET A 319 6.30 39.49 2.98
C MET A 319 5.89 40.94 2.70
N GLY A 320 4.79 41.37 3.32
CA GLY A 320 4.52 42.73 3.83
C GLY A 320 4.44 43.91 2.86
N ASN A 321 5.05 43.87 1.68
CA ASN A 321 5.10 44.97 0.73
C ASN A 321 4.78 44.45 -0.66
N ARG A 322 3.48 44.27 -0.92
CA ARG A 322 2.98 43.79 -2.21
C ARG A 322 3.34 44.79 -3.31
N PRO A 323 4.20 44.44 -4.28
CA PRO A 323 4.50 45.32 -5.40
C PRO A 323 3.23 45.54 -6.22
N ALA A 324 2.93 46.80 -6.58
CA ALA A 324 1.84 47.09 -7.51
C ALA A 324 2.11 46.37 -8.85
N GLY A 325 1.13 45.59 -9.33
CA GLY A 325 1.31 44.74 -10.53
C GLY A 325 1.66 43.28 -10.28
N SER A 326 1.55 42.77 -9.04
CA SER A 326 1.81 41.34 -8.76
C SER A 326 0.74 40.36 -9.30
N GLY A 327 -0.43 40.85 -9.73
CA GLY A 327 -1.56 40.03 -10.19
C GLY A 327 -1.24 39.04 -11.33
N PRO A 328 -0.59 39.48 -12.42
CA PRO A 328 -0.17 38.58 -13.51
C PRO A 328 0.78 37.47 -13.08
N TYR A 329 1.65 37.70 -12.10
CA TYR A 329 2.55 36.67 -11.57
C TYR A 329 1.78 35.59 -10.81
N TYR A 330 0.79 35.98 -9.99
CA TYR A 330 -0.11 35.02 -9.35
C TYR A 330 -0.94 34.25 -10.37
N MET A 331 -1.45 34.90 -11.42
CA MET A 331 -2.23 34.23 -12.47
C MET A 331 -1.36 33.25 -13.28
N ALA A 332 -0.12 33.63 -13.62
CA ALA A 332 0.83 32.73 -14.26
C ALA A 332 1.15 31.51 -13.39
N MET A 333 1.27 31.69 -12.07
CA MET A 333 1.40 30.57 -11.13
C MET A 333 0.16 29.70 -11.14
N VAL A 334 -1.04 30.27 -11.05
CA VAL A 334 -2.31 29.50 -11.09
C VAL A 334 -2.42 28.69 -12.38
N VAL A 335 -2.04 29.26 -13.54
CA VAL A 335 -2.05 28.55 -14.83
C VAL A 335 -0.95 27.48 -14.88
N PHE A 336 0.26 27.78 -14.42
CA PHE A 336 1.35 26.80 -14.32
C PHE A 336 0.94 25.60 -13.45
N TRP A 337 0.36 25.89 -12.29
CA TRP A 337 -0.21 24.91 -11.38
C TRP A 337 -1.33 24.12 -12.07
N ALA A 338 -2.31 24.78 -12.70
CA ALA A 338 -3.39 24.12 -13.41
C ALA A 338 -2.89 23.15 -14.51
N ILE A 339 -1.85 23.53 -15.26
CA ILE A 339 -1.25 22.68 -16.30
C ILE A 339 -0.51 21.48 -15.69
N LEU A 340 0.22 21.68 -14.58
CA LEU A 340 0.94 20.62 -13.88
C LEU A 340 -0.03 19.58 -13.27
N PHE A 341 -1.29 19.97 -13.03
CA PHE A 341 -2.31 19.15 -12.38
C PHE A 341 -3.23 18.34 -13.31
N VAL A 342 -3.30 18.67 -14.60
CA VAL A 342 -4.05 17.91 -15.63
C VAL A 342 -3.33 16.60 -15.99
#